data_AF-A0A7X5WQW0-F1
#
_entry.id   AF-A0A7X5WQW0-F1
#
_cell.length_a   1.000
_cell.length_b   1.000
_cell.length_c   1.000
_cell.angle_alpha   90.00
_cell.angle_beta   90.00
_cell.angle_gamma   90.00
#
_symmetry.space_group_name_H-M   'P 1'
#
loop_
_entity.id
_entity.type
_entity.pdbx_description
1 polymer ?
#
loop_
_entity_poly.entity_id
_entity_poly.type
_entity_poly.pdbx_seq_one_letter_code
_entity_poly.pdbx_strand_id
1 'polypeptide(L)'
;MDERRADAFRRLLDELSGERTEPLVPKRLVVDLLLDLRNAAGGRVVLVEAVDSVLTDIPGATVTTGGWWREQIVFLRSIADAALTDVEPIR
;
A
#
# COMPACT_ATOMS: atom_id res chain seq x y z
N MET A 1 -0.57 -9.25 19.25
CA MET A 1 -0.70 -8.92 17.81
C MET A 1 -1.52 -7.65 17.72
N ASP A 2 -1.12 -6.62 16.98
CA ASP A 2 -1.80 -5.30 17.01
C ASP A 2 -2.80 -5.16 15.86
N GLU A 3 -4.04 -5.63 16.07
CA GLU A 3 -5.16 -5.50 15.12
C GLU A 3 -5.39 -4.05 14.67
N ARG A 4 -5.14 -3.07 15.55
CA ARG A 4 -5.31 -1.64 15.21
C ARG A 4 -4.42 -1.19 14.07
N ARG A 5 -3.24 -1.79 13.91
CA ARG A 5 -2.30 -1.45 12.83
C ARG A 5 -2.75 -2.04 11.49
N ALA A 6 -3.30 -3.25 11.50
CA ALA A 6 -3.92 -3.84 10.32
C ALA A 6 -5.12 -3.02 9.83
N ASP A 7 -5.96 -2.55 10.76
CA ASP A 7 -7.08 -1.67 10.44
C ASP A 7 -6.60 -0.31 9.90
N ALA A 8 -5.54 0.25 10.47
CA ALA A 8 -4.94 1.49 9.97
C ALA A 8 -4.41 1.34 8.54
N PHE A 9 -3.76 0.22 8.23
CA PHE A 9 -3.27 -0.06 6.87
C PHE A 9 -4.40 -0.11 5.84
N ARG A 10 -5.51 -0.81 6.16
CA ARG A 10 -6.69 -0.86 5.28
C ARG A 10 -7.32 0.51 5.09
N ARG A 11 -7.48 1.29 6.16
CA ARG A 11 -8.03 2.66 6.08
C ARG A 11 -7.20 3.56 5.16
N LEU A 12 -5.88 3.54 5.31
CA LEU A 12 -4.99 4.30 4.42
C LEU A 12 -5.16 3.86 2.95
N LEU A 13 -5.28 2.55 2.67
CA LEU A 13 -5.54 2.08 1.30
C LEU A 13 -6.90 2.55 0.76
N ASP A 14 -7.94 2.62 1.59
CA ASP A 14 -9.27 3.09 1.21
C ASP A 14 -9.26 4.58 0.87
N GLU A 15 -8.59 5.39 1.69
CA GLU A 15 -8.36 6.82 1.44
C GLU A 15 -7.62 7.02 0.11
N LEU A 16 -6.54 6.27 -0.12
CA LEU A 16 -5.75 6.33 -1.35
C LEU A 16 -6.53 5.95 -2.61
N SER A 17 -7.48 5.02 -2.47
CA SER A 17 -8.31 4.55 -3.59
C SER A 17 -9.39 5.57 -3.99
N GLY A 18 -9.87 6.38 -3.04
CA GLY A 18 -10.93 7.35 -3.26
C GLY A 18 -10.48 8.68 -3.87
N GLU A 19 -9.23 9.08 -3.67
CA GLU A 19 -8.82 10.48 -3.91
C GLU A 19 -8.16 10.77 -5.26
N ARG A 20 -7.75 9.78 -6.08
CA ARG A 20 -6.74 10.03 -7.13
C ARG A 20 -7.17 9.66 -8.55
N THR A 21 -7.85 10.59 -9.21
CA THR A 21 -8.12 10.60 -10.66
C THR A 21 -7.10 11.40 -11.48
N GLU A 22 -6.10 11.99 -10.84
CA GLU A 22 -5.07 12.79 -11.51
C GLU A 22 -4.25 11.96 -12.51
N PRO A 23 -3.96 12.49 -13.72
CA PRO A 23 -3.17 11.78 -14.72
C PRO A 23 -1.69 11.64 -14.32
N LEU A 24 -1.18 12.56 -13.52
CA LEU A 24 0.18 12.57 -12.99
C LEU A 24 0.16 12.74 -11.49
N VAL A 25 1.08 12.08 -10.82
CA VAL A 25 1.19 12.05 -9.36
C VAL A 25 2.62 12.46 -8.96
N PRO A 26 2.80 13.46 -8.07
CA PRO A 26 4.13 13.81 -7.57
C PRO A 26 4.79 12.63 -6.84
N LYS A 27 6.05 12.32 -7.19
CA LYS A 27 6.82 11.22 -6.59
C LYS A 27 6.99 11.38 -5.08
N ARG A 28 7.21 12.61 -4.59
CA ARG A 28 7.28 12.91 -3.15
C ARG A 28 6.05 12.41 -2.39
N LEU A 29 4.87 12.64 -2.98
CA LEU A 29 3.60 12.26 -2.36
C LEU A 29 3.44 10.74 -2.36
N VAL A 30 3.83 10.05 -3.43
CA VAL A 30 3.86 8.58 -3.47
C VAL A 30 4.75 8.02 -2.37
N VAL A 31 5.96 8.57 -2.23
CA VAL A 31 6.92 8.14 -1.22
C VAL A 31 6.36 8.35 0.19
N ASP A 32 5.82 9.53 0.49
CA ASP A 32 5.24 9.83 1.81
C ASP A 32 4.12 8.84 2.15
N LEU A 33 3.20 8.60 1.22
CA LEU A 33 2.08 7.67 1.41
C LEU A 33 2.54 6.21 1.58
N LEU A 34 3.56 5.78 0.84
CA LEU A 34 4.13 4.44 1.00
C LEU A 34 4.83 4.30 2.35
N LEU A 35 5.51 5.33 2.84
CA LEU A 35 6.12 5.32 4.18
C LEU A 35 5.07 5.25 5.28
N ASP A 36 3.93 5.93 5.12
CA ASP A 36 2.80 5.84 6.05
C ASP A 36 2.21 4.42 6.07
N LEU A 37 2.02 3.81 4.90
CA LEU A 37 1.61 2.40 4.78
C LEU A 37 2.63 1.46 5.43
N ARG A 38 3.93 1.68 5.20
CA ARG A 38 5.01 0.89 5.80
C ARG A 38 4.97 0.95 7.33
N ASN A 39 4.73 2.13 7.89
CA ASN A 39 4.57 2.31 9.33
C ASN A 39 3.31 1.61 9.86
N ALA A 40 2.20 1.71 9.11
CA ALA A 40 0.93 1.06 9.45
C ALA A 40 0.99 -0.47 9.34
N ALA A 41 1.88 -1.04 8.52
CA ALA A 41 2.07 -2.50 8.41
C ALA A 41 2.47 -3.16 9.75
N GLY A 42 2.98 -2.38 10.71
CA GLY A 42 3.07 -2.79 12.11
C GLY A 42 3.96 -4.00 12.39
N GLY A 43 4.93 -4.28 11.51
CA GLY A 43 5.84 -5.42 11.60
C GLY A 43 5.36 -6.68 10.89
N ARG A 44 4.22 -6.65 10.18
CA ARG A 44 3.81 -7.75 9.29
C ARG A 44 4.75 -7.79 8.09
N VAL A 45 5.69 -8.75 8.11
CA VAL A 45 6.77 -8.87 7.11
C VAL A 45 6.24 -8.81 5.69
N VAL A 46 5.19 -9.58 5.37
CA VAL A 46 4.57 -9.62 4.03
C VAL A 46 4.10 -8.24 3.55
N LEU A 47 3.51 -7.43 4.44
CA LEU A 47 3.04 -6.09 4.08
C LEU A 47 4.20 -5.10 3.93
N VAL A 48 5.20 -5.21 4.81
CA VAL A 48 6.42 -4.38 4.73
C VAL A 48 7.16 -4.67 3.43
N GLU A 49 7.36 -5.94 3.08
CA GLU A 49 8.03 -6.35 1.84
C GLU A 49 7.26 -5.88 0.59
N ALA A 50 5.93 -5.96 0.60
CA ALA A 50 5.12 -5.47 -0.50
C ALA A 50 5.28 -3.95 -0.69
N VAL A 51 5.27 -3.18 0.40
CA VAL A 51 5.48 -1.73 0.34
C VAL A 51 6.91 -1.36 -0.07
N ASP A 52 7.92 -2.06 0.47
CA ASP A 52 9.32 -1.85 0.13
C ASP A 52 9.59 -2.16 -1.35
N SER A 53 8.95 -3.19 -1.91
CA SER A 53 8.98 -3.49 -3.35
C SER A 53 8.50 -2.30 -4.19
N VAL A 54 7.34 -1.72 -3.85
CA VAL A 54 6.79 -0.55 -4.56
C VAL A 54 7.70 0.68 -4.42
N LEU A 55 8.28 0.91 -3.23
CA LEU A 55 9.22 2.01 -2.99
C LEU A 55 10.47 1.93 -3.91
N THR A 56 10.94 0.72 -4.22
CA THR A 56 12.13 0.53 -5.05
C THR A 56 11.90 0.76 -6.55
N ASP A 57 10.65 0.66 -7.01
CA ASP A 57 10.30 0.70 -8.45
C ASP A 57 9.40 1.89 -8.82
N ILE A 58 9.51 3.02 -8.12
CA ILE A 58 8.72 4.21 -8.45
C ILE A 58 9.27 4.86 -9.74
N PRO A 59 8.52 4.86 -10.85
CA PRO A 59 9.01 5.39 -12.11
C PRO A 59 9.03 6.92 -12.10
N GLY A 60 9.85 7.48 -12.98
CA GLY A 60 10.01 8.92 -13.14
C GLY A 60 10.89 9.56 -12.06
N ALA A 61 11.46 10.72 -12.41
CA ALA A 61 12.34 11.47 -11.52
C ALA A 61 11.56 12.29 -10.47
N THR A 62 10.46 12.90 -10.86
CA THR A 62 9.68 13.84 -10.03
C THR A 62 8.19 13.54 -10.00
N VAL A 63 7.66 12.89 -11.04
CA VAL A 63 6.25 12.49 -11.18
C VAL A 63 6.17 11.07 -11.72
N THR A 64 5.12 10.36 -11.32
CA THR A 64 4.69 9.09 -11.90
C THR A 64 3.31 9.27 -12.56
N THR A 65 2.84 8.28 -13.32
CA THR A 65 1.49 8.30 -13.88
C THR A 65 0.47 7.89 -12.83
N GLY A 66 -0.72 8.49 -12.89
CA GLY A 66 -1.85 8.05 -12.06
C GLY A 66 -2.28 6.61 -12.37
N GLY A 67 -2.05 6.14 -13.60
CA GLY A 67 -2.27 4.75 -14.00
C GLY A 67 -1.40 3.78 -13.18
N TRP A 68 -0.08 3.98 -13.21
CA TRP A 68 0.86 3.18 -12.42
C TRP A 68 0.52 3.24 -10.93
N TRP A 69 0.23 4.42 -10.39
CA TRP A 69 -0.08 4.56 -8.96
C TRP A 69 -1.33 3.76 -8.55
N ARG A 70 -2.38 3.77 -9.37
CA ARG A 70 -3.59 2.97 -9.12
C ARG A 70 -3.32 1.47 -9.15
N GLU A 71 -2.48 1.01 -10.07
CA GLU A 71 -2.07 -0.40 -10.12
C GLU A 71 -1.37 -0.82 -8.83
N GLN A 72 -0.51 0.04 -8.27
CA GLN A 72 0.16 -0.24 -7.00
C GLN A 72 -0.81 -0.29 -5.82
N ILE A 73 -1.82 0.59 -5.78
CA ILE A 73 -2.86 0.55 -4.73
C ILE A 73 -3.64 -0.78 -4.80
N VAL A 74 -4.01 -1.23 -6.00
CA VAL A 74 -4.71 -2.51 -6.20
C VAL A 74 -3.85 -3.70 -5.78
N PHE A 75 -2.57 -3.68 -6.15
CA PHE A 75 -1.59 -4.69 -5.74
C PHE A 75 -1.47 -4.76 -4.21
N LEU A 76 -1.21 -3.63 -3.54
CA LEU A 76 -1.06 -3.56 -2.09
C LEU A 76 -2.34 -4.00 -1.36
N ARG A 77 -3.52 -3.66 -1.89
CA ARG A 77 -4.81 -4.13 -1.37
C ARG A 77 -4.94 -5.65 -1.45
N SER A 78 -4.55 -6.25 -2.58
CA SER A 78 -4.61 -7.69 -2.77
C SER A 78 -3.72 -8.43 -1.78
N ILE A 79 -2.51 -7.92 -1.53
CA ILE A 79 -1.61 -8.48 -0.50
C ILE A 79 -2.17 -8.27 0.91
N ALA A 80 -2.74 -7.09 1.20
CA ALA A 80 -3.37 -6.83 2.49
C ALA A 80 -4.52 -7.81 2.75
N ASP A 81 -5.38 -8.04 1.77
CA ASP A 81 -6.49 -8.98 1.94
C ASP A 81 -6.01 -10.42 2.13
N ALA A 82 -4.97 -10.84 1.41
CA ALA A 82 -4.37 -12.16 1.63
C ALA A 82 -3.69 -12.30 3.00
N ALA A 83 -2.99 -11.27 3.47
CA ALA A 83 -2.22 -11.30 4.72
C ALA A 83 -3.06 -11.04 5.98
N LEU A 84 -4.27 -10.49 5.82
CA LEU A 84 -5.19 -10.15 6.90
C LEU A 84 -6.42 -11.06 6.96
N THR A 85 -6.63 -11.92 5.96
CA THR A 85 -7.62 -12.99 6.05
C THR A 85 -6.95 -14.18 6.73
N ASP A 86 -7.33 -14.46 7.98
CA ASP A 86 -7.01 -15.72 8.63
C ASP A 86 -7.63 -16.85 7.83
N VAL A 87 -6.86 -17.48 6.94
CA VAL A 87 -7.25 -18.79 6.39
C VAL A 87 -7.07 -19.77 7.53
N GLU A 88 -8.16 -20.04 8.25
CA GLU A 88 -8.24 -21.11 9.24
C GLU A 88 -7.78 -22.41 8.55
N PRO A 89 -6.73 -23.08 9.07
CA PRO A 89 -6.28 -24.32 8.47
C PRO A 89 -7.41 -25.32 8.63
N ILE A 90 -7.92 -25.84 7.51
CA ILE A 90 -8.85 -26.97 7.48
C ILE A 90 -8.18 -28.09 8.28
N ARG A 91 -8.72 -28.39 9.47
CA ARG A 91 -8.35 -29.55 10.28
C ARG A 91 -9.00 -30.81 9.72
#